data_AF-A0A4S0UJ97-F1
#
_entry.id   AF-A0A4S0UJ97-F1
#
_cell.length_a   1.000
_cell.length_b   1.000
_cell.length_c   1.000
_cell.angle_alpha   90.00
_cell.angle_beta   90.00
_cell.angle_gamma   90.00
#
_symmetry.space_group_name_H-M   'P 1'
#
loop_
_entity.id
_entity.type
_entity.pdbx_description
1 polymer ?
#
loop_
_entity_poly.entity_id
_entity_poly.type
_entity_poly.pdbx_seq_one_letter_code
_entity_poly.pdbx_strand_id
1 'polypeptide(L)'
;PQVLGRQGAFALLGLGEGFSAERAKSAGLIYEVVAGDALEGAVLAAADDIAAKPPQALRIARDLMRGPREDLIARIKVESEHFHERLKSDEARAALTA
;
A
#
# COMPACT_ATOMS: atom_id res chain seq x y z
N PRO A 1 -4.13 -8.78 -1.95
CA PRO A 1 -4.06 -9.80 -3.03
C PRO A 1 -3.88 -9.24 -4.45
N GLN A 2 -4.46 -8.09 -4.79
CA GLN A 2 -4.37 -7.52 -6.15
C GLN A 2 -2.93 -7.24 -6.61
N VAL A 3 -2.05 -6.83 -5.69
CA VAL A 3 -0.64 -6.55 -5.99
C VAL A 3 0.24 -7.81 -5.90
N LEU A 4 0.03 -8.66 -4.88
CA LEU A 4 0.93 -9.78 -4.54
C LEU A 4 0.44 -11.18 -4.94
N GLY A 5 -0.73 -11.27 -5.58
CA GLY A 5 -1.45 -12.55 -5.70
C GLY A 5 -1.98 -13.05 -4.34
N ARG A 6 -2.57 -14.25 -4.33
CA ARG A 6 -3.16 -14.83 -3.10
C ARG A 6 -2.08 -15.36 -2.15
N GLN A 7 -1.10 -16.08 -2.68
CA GLN A 7 -0.03 -16.70 -1.91
C GLN A 7 0.86 -15.63 -1.24
N GLY A 8 1.30 -14.64 -2.02
CA GLY A 8 2.14 -13.56 -1.50
C GLY A 8 1.42 -12.70 -0.45
N ALA A 9 0.13 -12.43 -0.66
CA ALA A 9 -0.67 -11.72 0.34
C ALA A 9 -0.86 -12.52 1.63
N PHE A 10 -1.03 -13.84 1.55
CA PHE A 10 -1.16 -14.69 2.75
C PHE A 10 0.17 -14.84 3.50
N ALA A 11 1.29 -14.94 2.79
CA ALA A 11 2.62 -14.93 3.41
C ALA A 11 2.86 -13.63 4.21
N LEU A 12 2.49 -12.49 3.64
CA LEU A 12 2.62 -11.19 4.30
C LEU A 12 1.64 -11.03 5.48
N LEU A 13 0.35 -11.28 5.27
CA LEU A 13 -0.70 -10.92 6.22
C LEU A 13 -1.02 -12.04 7.22
N GLY A 14 -0.98 -13.30 6.78
CA GLY A 14 -1.33 -14.46 7.60
C GLY A 14 -0.13 -15.05 8.33
N LEU A 15 0.99 -15.24 7.62
CA LEU A 15 2.24 -15.72 8.22
C LEU A 15 3.05 -14.61 8.92
N GLY A 16 2.81 -13.35 8.57
CA GLY A 16 3.58 -12.22 9.11
C GLY A 16 5.01 -12.14 8.59
N GLU A 17 5.29 -12.69 7.40
CA GLU A 17 6.63 -12.60 6.82
C GLU A 17 7.03 -11.16 6.51
N GLY A 18 8.31 -10.84 6.74
CA GLY A 18 8.89 -9.56 6.36
C GLY A 18 8.78 -9.28 4.85
N PHE A 19 8.77 -8.00 4.51
CA PHE A 19 8.57 -7.55 3.13
C PHE A 19 9.66 -6.55 2.73
N SER A 20 10.62 -6.99 1.92
CA SER A 20 11.76 -6.15 1.52
C SER A 20 11.37 -5.12 0.45
N ALA A 21 12.19 -4.07 0.32
CA ALA A 21 12.00 -3.01 -0.67
C ALA A 21 12.10 -3.55 -2.11
N GLU A 22 13.02 -4.48 -2.38
CA GLU A 22 13.22 -5.10 -3.69
C GLU A 22 12.00 -5.93 -4.07
N ARG A 23 11.47 -6.71 -3.12
CA ARG A 23 10.23 -7.47 -3.32
C ARG A 23 9.06 -6.52 -3.57
N ALA A 24 8.95 -5.42 -2.81
CA ALA A 24 7.92 -4.40 -3.02
C ALA A 24 7.99 -3.79 -4.43
N LYS A 25 9.19 -3.46 -4.92
CA LYS A 25 9.38 -2.92 -6.28
C LYS A 25 9.01 -3.95 -7.33
N SER A 26 9.49 -5.20 -7.19
CA SER A 26 9.17 -6.28 -8.14
C SER A 26 7.67 -6.59 -8.23
N ALA A 27 6.95 -6.40 -7.13
CA ALA A 27 5.51 -6.58 -7.06
C ALA A 27 4.71 -5.36 -7.59
N GLY A 28 5.36 -4.24 -7.90
CA GLY A 28 4.71 -3.00 -8.29
C GLY A 28 4.01 -2.27 -7.13
N LEU A 29 4.38 -2.57 -5.88
CA LEU A 29 3.86 -1.85 -4.71
C LEU A 29 4.50 -0.46 -4.56
N ILE A 30 5.78 -0.34 -4.95
CA ILE A 30 6.53 0.92 -4.96
C ILE A 30 7.16 1.15 -6.32
N TYR A 31 7.48 2.41 -6.61
CA TYR A 31 8.05 2.83 -7.89
C TYR A 31 9.54 2.50 -8.01
N GLU A 32 10.35 2.87 -7.02
CA GLU A 32 11.81 2.80 -7.09
C GLU A 32 12.43 2.57 -5.70
N VAL A 33 13.59 1.90 -5.66
CA VAL A 33 14.38 1.68 -4.45
C VAL A 33 15.70 2.41 -4.62
N VAL A 34 16.04 3.25 -3.65
CA VAL A 34 17.26 4.05 -3.65
C VAL A 34 18.01 3.89 -2.33
N ALA A 35 19.30 4.23 -2.33
CA ALA A 35 20.08 4.30 -1.11
C ALA A 35 19.50 5.36 -0.17
N GLY A 36 19.63 5.14 1.14
CA GLY A 36 18.98 5.99 2.15
C GLY A 36 19.47 7.44 2.12
N ASP A 37 20.74 7.67 1.82
CA ASP A 37 21.36 8.99 1.66
C ASP A 37 20.95 9.70 0.36
N ALA A 38 20.49 8.96 -0.65
CA ALA A 38 19.99 9.48 -1.91
C ALA A 38 18.47 9.72 -1.93
N LEU A 39 17.75 9.29 -0.88
CA LEU A 39 16.28 9.27 -0.85
C LEU A 39 15.67 10.65 -1.09
N GLU A 40 16.13 11.67 -0.37
CA GLU A 40 15.59 13.02 -0.46
C GLU A 40 15.79 13.61 -1.86
N GLY A 41 16.99 13.47 -2.42
CA GLY A 41 17.29 13.95 -3.78
C GLY A 41 16.46 13.26 -4.84
N ALA A 42 16.28 11.93 -4.76
CA ALA A 42 15.47 11.17 -5.70
C ALA A 42 13.98 11.54 -5.62
N VAL A 43 13.44 11.77 -4.42
CA VAL A 43 12.04 12.17 -4.22
C VAL A 43 11.79 13.55 -4.79
N LEU A 44 12.66 14.52 -4.51
CA LEU A 44 12.52 15.89 -5.03
C LEU A 44 12.61 15.93 -6.56
N ALA A 45 13.58 15.23 -7.15
CA ALA A 45 13.70 15.13 -8.60
C ALA A 45 12.43 14.56 -9.25
N ALA A 46 11.87 13.48 -8.69
CA ALA A 46 10.62 12.90 -9.20
C ALA A 46 9.42 13.85 -9.03
N ALA A 47 9.36 14.61 -7.93
CA ALA A 47 8.32 15.60 -7.69
C ALA A 47 8.41 16.76 -8.72
N ASP A 48 9.61 17.25 -8.99
CA ASP A 48 9.86 18.30 -9.99
C ASP A 48 9.46 17.82 -11.40
N ASP A 49 9.82 16.59 -11.76
CA ASP A 49 9.43 15.96 -13.03
C ASP A 49 7.91 15.85 -13.20
N ILE A 50 7.18 15.58 -12.12
CA ILE A 50 5.71 15.57 -12.11
C ILE A 50 5.18 17.00 -12.21
N ALA A 51 5.72 17.94 -11.44
CA ALA A 51 5.28 19.33 -11.39
C ALA A 51 5.47 20.07 -12.73
N ALA A 52 6.48 19.68 -13.51
CA ALA A 52 6.73 20.23 -14.85
C ALA A 52 5.68 19.81 -15.91
N LYS A 53 4.84 18.81 -15.63
CA LYS A 53 3.84 18.31 -16.60
C LYS A 53 2.55 19.13 -16.56
N PRO A 54 1.78 19.22 -17.67
CA PRO A 54 0.52 19.93 -17.68
C PRO A 54 -0.47 19.35 -16.64
N PRO A 55 -0.99 20.17 -15.71
CA PRO A 55 -1.75 19.66 -14.56
C PRO A 55 -3.07 18.99 -14.95
N GLN A 56 -3.72 19.47 -16.02
CA GLN A 56 -4.96 18.86 -16.51
C GLN A 56 -4.71 17.48 -17.12
N ALA A 57 -3.64 17.30 -17.89
CA ALA A 57 -3.27 16.02 -18.47
C ALA A 57 -2.94 15.00 -17.38
N LEU A 58 -2.16 15.40 -16.37
CA LEU A 58 -1.85 14.56 -15.21
C LEU A 58 -3.10 14.16 -14.43
N ARG A 59 -4.03 15.10 -14.20
CA ARG A 59 -5.29 14.81 -13.51
C ARG A 59 -6.09 13.76 -14.26
N ILE A 60 -6.28 13.93 -15.58
CA ILE A 60 -7.01 12.99 -16.42
C ILE A 60 -6.36 11.60 -16.39
N ALA A 61 -5.04 11.53 -16.62
CA ALA A 61 -4.31 10.25 -16.59
C ALA A 61 -4.45 9.55 -15.24
N ARG A 62 -4.28 10.28 -14.13
CA ARG A 62 -4.43 9.75 -12.77
C ARG A 62 -5.84 9.23 -12.51
N ASP A 63 -6.87 9.96 -12.92
CA ASP A 63 -8.26 9.58 -12.66
C ASP A 63 -8.65 8.35 -13.49
N LEU A 64 -8.21 8.26 -14.74
CA LEU A 64 -8.38 7.07 -15.58
C LEU A 64 -7.67 5.83 -14.99
N MET A 65 -6.45 5.99 -14.46
CA MET A 65 -5.69 4.88 -13.86
C MET A 65 -6.31 4.36 -12.56
N ARG A 66 -6.87 5.26 -11.72
CA ARG A 66 -7.40 4.88 -10.40
C ARG A 66 -8.80 4.28 -10.47
N GLY A 67 -9.59 4.65 -11.49
CA GLY A 67 -10.93 4.13 -11.67
C GLY A 67 -11.89 4.40 -10.50
N PRO A 68 -13.04 3.69 -10.47
CA PRO A 68 -14.02 3.76 -9.40
C PRO A 68 -13.45 3.23 -8.07
N ARG A 69 -13.88 3.78 -6.94
CA ARG A 69 -13.37 3.43 -5.58
C ARG A 69 -14.40 2.76 -4.69
N GLU A 70 -15.58 2.49 -5.21
CA GLU A 70 -16.74 1.97 -4.48
C GLU A 70 -16.41 0.60 -3.86
N ASP A 71 -15.83 -0.30 -4.64
CA ASP A 71 -15.43 -1.64 -4.16
C ASP A 71 -14.34 -1.56 -3.08
N LEU A 72 -13.40 -0.62 -3.23
CA LEU A 72 -12.36 -0.37 -2.23
C LEU A 72 -12.97 0.13 -0.92
N ILE A 73 -13.89 1.10 -0.99
CA ILE A 73 -14.58 1.64 0.19
C ILE A 73 -15.42 0.56 0.86
N ALA A 74 -16.15 -0.25 0.10
CA ALA A 74 -16.94 -1.36 0.62
C ALA A 74 -16.05 -2.39 1.33
N ARG A 75 -14.89 -2.72 0.74
CA ARG A 75 -13.91 -3.62 1.37
C ARG A 75 -13.38 -3.07 2.68
N ILE A 76 -12.99 -1.79 2.72
CA ILE A 76 -12.50 -1.12 3.94
C ILE A 76 -13.54 -1.21 5.06
N LYS A 77 -14.83 -1.02 4.74
CA LYS A 77 -15.90 -1.13 5.73
C LYS A 77 -15.98 -2.53 6.35
N VAL A 78 -15.99 -3.58 5.51
CA VAL A 78 -16.00 -4.99 5.96
C VAL A 78 -14.78 -5.30 6.83
N GLU A 79 -13.60 -4.85 6.40
CA GLU A 79 -12.35 -5.04 7.16
C GLU A 79 -12.40 -4.33 8.53
N SER A 80 -12.97 -3.13 8.57
CA SER A 80 -13.10 -2.33 9.79
C SER A 80 -14.05 -2.97 10.80
N GLU A 81 -15.17 -3.53 10.33
CA GLU A 81 -16.13 -4.27 11.16
C GLU A 81 -15.46 -5.48 11.83
N HIS A 82 -14.79 -6.34 11.04
CA HIS A 82 -14.06 -7.48 11.59
C HIS A 82 -12.94 -7.09 12.54
N PHE A 83 -12.18 -6.03 12.22
CA PHE A 83 -11.11 -5.55 13.07
C PHE A 83 -11.64 -5.09 14.44
N HIS A 84 -12.73 -4.32 14.45
CA HIS A 84 -13.36 -3.85 15.68
C HIS A 84 -13.88 -5.00 16.56
N GLU A 85 -14.47 -6.02 15.94
CA GLU A 85 -14.92 -7.23 16.65
C GLU A 85 -13.76 -8.04 17.24
N ARG A 86 -12.65 -8.19 16.52
CA ARG A 86 -11.47 -8.92 17.00
C ARG A 86 -10.67 -8.16 18.05
N LEU A 87 -10.61 -6.84 17.99
CA LEU A 87 -9.92 -6.03 19.00
C LEU A 87 -10.50 -6.21 20.42
N LYS A 88 -11.79 -6.57 20.53
CA LYS A 88 -12.46 -6.83 21.81
C LYS A 88 -12.29 -8.27 22.31
N SER A 89 -11.72 -9.15 21.49
CA SER A 89 -11.56 -10.57 21.83
C SER A 89 -10.52 -10.79 22.91
N ASP A 90 -10.65 -11.90 23.63
CA ASP A 90 -9.67 -12.31 24.64
C ASP A 90 -8.31 -12.63 23.99
N GLU A 91 -8.31 -13.16 22.76
CA GLU A 91 -7.11 -13.38 21.96
C GLU A 91 -6.31 -12.09 21.74
N ALA A 92 -6.97 -11.02 21.28
CA ALA A 92 -6.33 -9.73 21.05
C ALA A 92 -5.84 -9.08 22.35
N ARG A 93 -6.63 -9.19 23.44
CA ARG A 93 -6.22 -8.69 24.75
C ARG A 93 -4.94 -9.37 25.23
N ALA A 94 -4.89 -10.70 25.17
CA ALA A 94 -3.73 -11.46 25.57
C ALA A 94 -2.48 -11.10 24.73
N ALA A 95 -2.63 -10.97 23.41
CA ALA A 95 -1.52 -10.64 22.52
C ALA A 95 -0.99 -9.20 22.71
N LEU A 96 -1.83 -8.23 23.08
CA LEU A 96 -1.42 -6.84 23.26
C LEU A 96 -0.82 -6.53 24.64
N THR A 97 -1.10 -7.36 25.64
CA THR A 97 -0.56 -7.20 27.01
C THR A 97 0.65 -8.07 27.31
N ALA A 98 1.01 -9.00 26.40
CA ALA A 98 2.21 -9.82 26.48
C ALA A 98 3.46 -9.03 26.06
#